data_AF-A0A136N493-F1
#
_entry.id   AF-A0A136N493-F1
#
_cell.length_a   1.000
_cell.length_b   1.000
_cell.length_c   1.000
_cell.angle_alpha   90.00
_cell.angle_beta   90.00
_cell.angle_gamma   90.00
#
_symmetry.space_group_name_H-M   'P 1'
#
loop_
_entity.id
_entity.type
_entity.pdbx_description
1 polymer ?
#
loop_
_entity_poly.entity_id
_entity_poly.type
_entity_poly.pdbx_seq_one_letter_code
_entity_poly.pdbx_strand_id
1 'polypeptide(L)' 'MNNAANISKTSIFISNDTGIMHLASGFDIPVIGLFGPTKAYEWGPIGRNKVSILGTGNNINKIEISGVYETVIRLLYV' A
#
# COMPACT_ATOMS: atom_id res chain seq x y z
N MET A 1 5.64 20.08 3.32
CA MET A 1 6.82 19.20 3.08
C MET A 1 7.06 18.16 4.17
N ASN A 2 6.49 18.29 5.38
CA ASN A 2 6.73 17.35 6.48
C ASN A 2 6.24 15.91 6.22
N ASN A 3 5.16 15.73 5.46
CA ASN A 3 4.63 14.40 5.16
C ASN A 3 5.63 13.52 4.39
N ALA A 4 6.27 14.06 3.36
CA ALA A 4 7.29 13.35 2.58
C ALA A 4 8.47 12.91 3.46
N ALA A 5 8.98 13.83 4.30
CA ALA A 5 10.08 13.54 5.22
C ALA A 5 9.70 12.45 6.24
N ASN A 6 8.47 12.47 6.76
CA ASN A 6 7.99 11.44 7.68
C ASN A 6 7.81 10.09 6.99
N ILE A 7 7.20 10.06 5.81
CA ILE A 7 6.98 8.84 5.02
C ILE A 7 8.32 8.18 4.69
N SER A 8 9.33 8.95 4.26
CA SER A 8 10.65 8.40 3.90
C SER A 8 11.38 7.68 5.04
N LYS A 9 10.92 7.85 6.29
CA LYS A 9 11.51 7.24 7.49
C LYS A 9 10.68 6.07 8.04
N THR A 10 9.56 5.72 7.42
CA THR A 10 8.75 4.59 7.89
C THR A 10 9.33 3.28 7.37
N SER A 11 9.22 2.21 8.15
CA SER A 11 9.60 0.86 7.69
C SER A 11 8.65 0.31 6.64
N ILE A 12 7.41 0.80 6.62
CA ILE A 12 6.37 0.45 5.65
C ILE A 12 5.30 1.55 5.62
N PHE A 13 4.61 1.73 4.50
CA PHE A 13 3.47 2.63 4.38
C PHE A 13 2.24 1.85 3.90
N ILE A 14 1.12 1.98 4.62
CA ILE A 14 -0.14 1.28 4.30
C ILE A 14 -1.24 2.34 4.18
N SER A 15 -1.95 2.36 3.07
CA SER A 15 -3.04 3.31 2.85
C SER A 15 -4.02 2.78 1.81
N ASN A 16 -5.22 3.34 1.76
CA ASN A 16 -6.11 3.17 0.62
C ASN A 16 -5.61 3.98 -0.59
N ASP A 17 -6.29 3.81 -1.72
CA ASP A 17 -6.04 4.58 -2.93
C ASP A 17 -6.20 6.09 -2.69
N THR A 18 -5.07 6.78 -2.54
CA THR A 18 -4.98 8.22 -2.26
C THR A 18 -3.70 8.79 -2.89
N GLY A 19 -3.67 10.11 -3.10
CA GLY A 19 -2.47 10.80 -3.57
C GLY A 19 -1.22 10.56 -2.68
N ILE A 20 -1.42 10.34 -1.38
CA ILE A 20 -0.30 10.07 -0.44
C ILE A 20 0.29 8.68 -0.67
N MET A 21 -0.51 7.68 -1.05
CA MET A 21 0.00 6.36 -1.44
C MET A 21 0.94 6.47 -2.66
N HIS A 22 0.58 7.28 -3.66
CA HIS A 22 1.44 7.53 -4.81
C HIS A 22 2.73 8.26 -4.42
N LEU A 23 2.63 9.27 -3.54
CA LEU A 23 3.81 9.94 -2.99
C LEU A 23 4.73 8.94 -2.26
N ALA A 24 4.16 8.05 -1.44
CA ALA A 24 4.90 7.00 -0.73
C ALA A 24 5.57 5.99 -1.69
N SER A 25 4.95 5.75 -2.85
CA SER A 25 5.49 4.85 -3.88
C SER A 25 6.82 5.36 -4.47
N GLY A 26 7.05 6.67 -4.43
CA GLY A 26 8.30 7.29 -4.89
C GLY A 26 9.50 7.13 -3.95
N PHE A 27 9.31 6.61 -2.73
CA PHE A 27 10.41 6.37 -1.78
C PHE A 27 10.86 4.90 -1.78
N ASP A 28 12.07 4.65 -1.30
CA ASP A 28 12.63 3.31 -1.10
C ASP A 28 12.15 2.67 0.22
N ILE A 29 10.82 2.57 0.35
CA ILE A 29 10.14 1.92 1.47
C ILE A 29 9.07 0.96 0.92
N PRO A 30 8.72 -0.14 1.59
CA PRO A 30 7.57 -0.94 1.22
C PRO A 30 6.25 -0.14 1.26
N VAL A 31 5.36 -0.37 0.29
CA VAL A 31 4.02 0.27 0.24
C VAL A 31 2.95 -0.77 -0.02
N ILE A 32 1.89 -0.75 0.79
CA ILE A 32 0.67 -1.52 0.56
C ILE A 32 -0.49 -0.57 0.26
N GLY A 33 -1.04 -0.68 -0.93
CA GLY A 33 -2.27 0.00 -1.34
C GLY A 33 -3.49 -0.89 -1.14
N LEU A 34 -4.51 -0.40 -0.44
CA LEU A 34 -5.77 -1.11 -0.18
C LEU A 34 -6.85 -0.62 -1.14
N PHE A 35 -7.40 -1.53 -1.94
CA PHE A 35 -8.31 -1.21 -3.03
C PHE A 35 -9.68 -1.85 -2.86
N GLY A 36 -10.71 -1.10 -3.21
CA GLY A 36 -12.09 -1.57 -3.34
C GLY A 36 -12.61 -1.30 -4.75
N PRO A 37 -13.38 -0.22 -4.97
CA PRO A 37 -13.98 0.09 -6.27
C PRO A 37 -12.98 0.63 -7.29
N THR A 38 -11.87 1.19 -6.84
CA THR A 38 -10.84 1.74 -7.72
C THR A 38 -9.94 0.65 -8.28
N LYS A 39 -9.51 0.84 -9.53
CA LYS A 39 -8.76 -0.15 -10.30
C LYS A 39 -7.29 -0.12 -9.92
N ALA A 40 -6.86 -1.08 -9.10
CA ALA A 40 -5.46 -1.19 -8.68
C ALA A 40 -4.47 -1.40 -9.84
N TYR A 41 -4.90 -1.89 -11.00
CA TYR A 41 -4.01 -2.03 -12.16
C TYR A 41 -3.69 -0.67 -12.82
N GLU A 42 -4.55 0.35 -12.62
CA GLU A 42 -4.34 1.72 -13.12
C GLU A 42 -3.66 2.58 -12.04
N TRP A 43 -4.10 2.43 -10.78
CA TRP A 43 -3.77 3.34 -9.68
C TRP A 43 -2.92 2.70 -8.57
N GLY A 44 -2.48 1.45 -8.74
CA GLY A 44 -1.65 0.76 -7.75
C GLY A 44 -0.30 1.44 -7.51
N PRO A 45 0.32 1.24 -6.33
CA PRO A 45 1.69 1.66 -6.10
C PRO A 45 2.64 0.87 -7.01
N ILE A 46 3.60 1.56 -7.63
CA ILE A 46 4.47 0.99 -8.67
C ILE A 46 5.91 0.92 -8.15
N GLY A 47 6.57 -0.23 -8.35
CA GLY A 47 7.98 -0.43 -8.06
C GLY A 47 8.25 -1.66 -7.20
N ARG A 48 9.51 -1.80 -6.75
CA ARG A 48 9.92 -2.88 -5.85
C ARG A 48 9.24 -2.72 -4.50
N ASN A 49 8.78 -3.83 -3.91
CA ASN A 49 8.13 -3.87 -2.59
C ASN A 49 6.86 -3.02 -2.50
N LYS A 50 6.19 -2.79 -3.65
CA LYS A 50 4.89 -2.12 -3.75
C LYS A 50 3.83 -3.17 -4.07
N VAL A 51 2.76 -3.20 -3.29
CA VAL A 51 1.74 -4.24 -3.39
C VAL A 51 0.35 -3.62 -3.30
N SER A 52 -0.55 -4.06 -4.17
CA SER A 52 -1.98 -3.76 -4.08
C SER A 52 -2.72 -4.97 -3.48
N ILE A 53 -3.57 -4.73 -2.49
CA ILE A 53 -4.51 -5.72 -1.94
C ILE A 53 -5.92 -5.31 -2.34
N LEU A 54 -6.66 -6.23 -2.95
CA LEU A 54 -7.99 -6.01 -3.49
C LEU A 54 -9.03 -6.65 -2.59
N GLY A 55 -10.01 -5.86 -2.15
CA GLY A 55 -11.19 -6.38 -1.47
C GLY A 55 -12.10 -7.14 -2.44
N THR A 56 -12.67 -8.27 -1.99
CA THR A 56 -13.53 -9.09 -2.84
C THR A 56 -14.77 -8.31 -3.30
N GLY A 57 -15.19 -8.52 -4.54
CA GLY A 57 -16.33 -7.80 -5.13
C GLY A 57 -16.15 -6.27 -5.15
N ASN A 58 -14.91 -5.79 -5.31
CA ASN A 58 -14.58 -4.37 -5.36
C ASN A 58 -14.98 -3.59 -4.08
N ASN A 59 -14.99 -4.26 -2.92
CA ASN A 59 -15.33 -3.64 -1.64
C ASN A 59 -14.14 -3.72 -0.69
N ILE A 60 -13.57 -2.56 -0.37
CA ILE A 60 -12.39 -2.44 0.51
C ILE A 60 -12.65 -3.01 1.92
N ASN A 61 -13.90 -2.98 2.39
CA ASN A 61 -14.29 -3.54 3.70
C ASN A 61 -14.26 -5.07 3.73
N LYS A 62 -14.07 -5.74 2.58
CA LYS A 62 -13.88 -7.19 2.47
C LYS A 62 -12.40 -7.57 2.36
N ILE A 63 -11.47 -6.67 2.70
CA ILE A 63 -10.07 -7.01 2.87
C ILE A 63 -9.89 -7.60 4.26
N GLU A 64 -9.42 -8.84 4.31
CA GLU A 64 -9.11 -9.52 5.56
C GLU A 64 -7.83 -8.96 6.18
N ILE A 65 -7.87 -8.68 7.49
CA ILE A 65 -6.71 -8.15 8.24
C ILE A 65 -5.53 -9.13 8.17
N SER A 66 -5.80 -10.44 8.19
CA SER A 66 -4.77 -11.48 8.07
C SER A 66 -3.95 -11.35 6.79
N GLY A 67 -4.60 -11.14 5.63
CA GLY A 67 -3.91 -10.97 4.35
C GLY A 67 -3.04 -9.71 4.30
N VAL A 68 -3.48 -8.63 4.95
CA VAL A 68 -2.66 -7.42 5.13
C VAL A 68 -1.45 -7.72 6.02
N TYR A 69 -1.68 -8.39 7.15
CA TYR A 69 -0.62 -8.74 8.11
C TYR A 69 0.45 -9.64 7.48
N GLU A 70 0.06 -10.69 6.77
CA GLU A 70 0.98 -11.58 6.05
C GLU A 70 1.81 -10.82 5.01
N THR A 71 1.17 -9.89 4.29
CA THR A 71 1.86 -9.04 3.31
C THR A 71 2.88 -8.12 4.00
N VAL A 72 2.55 -7.57 5.16
CA VAL A 72 3.48 -6.76 5.98
C VAL A 72 4.68 -7.59 6.40
N ILE A 73 4.46 -8.79 6.95
CA ILE A 73 5.55 -9.68 7.37
C ILE A 73 6.46 -10.02 6.19
N ARG A 74 5.87 -10.38 5.05
CA ARG A 74 6.62 -10.66 3.81
C ARG A 74 7.48 -9.49 3.37
N LEU A 75 6.99 -8.25 3.45
CA LEU A 75 7.71 -7.08 2.96
C LEU A 75 8.79 -6.57 3.91
N LEU A 76 8.69 -6.87 5.20
CA LEU A 76 9.62 -6.37 6.22
C LEU A 76 10.73 -7.37 6.58
N TYR A 77 10.48 -8.67 6.43
CA TYR A 77 11.36 -9.71 6.98
C TYR A 77 11.82 -10.77 5.96
N VAL A 78 11.46 -10.61 4.67
CA VAL A 78 11.88 -11.49 3.56
C VAL A 78 12.53 -10.65 2.47
#